data_AF-A0A2W6AFH7-F1
#
_entry.id   AF-A0A2W6AFH7-F1
#
_cell.length_a   1.000
_cell.length_b   1.000
_cell.length_c   1.000
_cell.angle_alpha   90.00
_cell.angle_beta   90.00
_cell.angle_gamma   90.00
#
_symmetry.space_group_name_H-M   'P 1'
#
loop_
_entity.id
_entity.type
_entity.pdbx_description
1 polymer ?
#
loop_
_entity_poly.entity_id
_entity_poly.type
_entity_poly.pdbx_seq_one_letter_code
_entity_poly.pdbx_strand_id
1 'polypeptide(L)'
;MVGAPLLAAVLCCAGFAAGGETPHGNADGTLRFGADLLHSLPSAAGTSASGNNPSTGLSGTAGQRSAGGAAGSNPSAASAHPTASAGPSAGAAGGSGLVSRNGTSLMLNGSPWQFAGYDDYRLTSASPGHQCGGAQSSADVAAALDEIRNNSGATVVRTWFMQAYGGPGNWSQFDHVLSAAAARGMKVIPVLADQWAACEPWPAGQAPYRTLAWYQSGYRAVDYGYSLSYRDYAAAIAAHYRNNPTIAFWQLVNEAEALDGVGSACEDAAANAALRSFADDVAGIIKVNDRGHLVSLGTIATGQCGTSSTSDFLNLHSGLIDICEYHDYFGRGGLPGDQWHGVAVRINQCHSLNKPIFAGEVGLQASIAADGSTGGPVTAASLAQRASFLKEKLQAQFGAGIAGFLIWQYAAGPRTDNYEVQPGDPTEAVMARVAVTLDGWLG
;
A
#
# COMPACT_ATOMS: atom_id res chain seq x y z
N MET A 1 -56.76 43.84 17.37
CA MET A 1 -55.91 43.31 16.27
C MET A 1 -54.48 43.33 16.76
N VAL A 2 -53.85 42.14 16.78
CA VAL A 2 -52.41 41.80 16.81
C VAL A 2 -51.55 42.52 17.88
N GLY A 3 -50.91 41.89 18.87
CA GLY A 3 -50.62 40.48 19.16
C GLY A 3 -49.12 40.18 19.13
N ALA A 4 -48.46 40.15 20.30
CA ALA A 4 -47.29 39.31 20.63
C ALA A 4 -47.04 39.34 22.16
N PRO A 5 -46.98 38.18 22.85
CA PRO A 5 -46.82 38.13 24.31
C PRO A 5 -45.46 37.61 24.81
N LEU A 6 -45.35 37.73 26.13
CA LEU A 6 -44.24 37.56 27.06
C LEU A 6 -43.59 36.17 27.16
N LEU A 7 -42.35 36.26 27.64
CA LEU A 7 -41.49 35.23 28.22
C LEU A 7 -41.85 34.87 29.68
N ALA A 8 -41.46 33.65 30.06
CA ALA A 8 -40.97 33.19 31.37
C ALA A 8 -41.94 32.55 32.39
N ALA A 9 -41.64 31.28 32.74
CA ALA A 9 -41.44 30.70 34.09
C ALA A 9 -41.43 29.15 33.95
N VAL A 10 -40.31 28.43 34.15
CA VAL A 10 -39.66 28.01 35.41
C VAL A 10 -40.56 27.09 36.27
N LEU A 11 -40.18 25.80 36.44
CA LEU A 11 -39.89 25.20 37.75
C LEU A 11 -39.29 23.78 37.64
N CYS A 12 -38.25 23.55 38.46
CA CYS A 12 -37.55 22.30 38.73
C CYS A 12 -38.40 21.23 39.42
N CYS A 13 -38.02 19.96 39.24
CA CYS A 13 -37.74 19.04 40.36
C CYS A 13 -36.80 17.90 39.91
N ALA A 14 -35.85 17.56 40.79
CA ALA A 14 -34.74 16.64 40.57
C ALA A 14 -35.09 15.16 40.84
N GLY A 15 -34.34 14.24 40.22
CA GLY A 15 -34.34 12.80 40.49
C GLY A 15 -33.08 12.13 39.93
N PHE A 16 -32.50 11.22 40.70
CA PHE A 16 -31.14 10.66 40.64
C PHE A 16 -30.79 9.71 39.46
N ALA A 17 -29.46 9.65 39.21
CA ALA A 17 -28.61 8.52 38.82
C ALA A 17 -28.36 8.14 37.33
N ALA A 18 -27.06 8.15 36.99
CA ALA A 18 -26.29 7.34 36.03
C ALA A 18 -26.70 7.34 34.54
N GLY A 19 -25.82 7.85 33.67
CA GLY A 19 -25.93 7.68 32.21
C GLY A 19 -24.72 8.28 31.50
N GLY A 20 -24.07 7.47 30.67
CA GLY A 20 -22.78 7.74 30.03
C GLY A 20 -22.75 8.90 29.04
N GLU A 21 -21.56 9.44 28.87
CA GLU A 21 -21.20 10.42 27.86
C GLU A 21 -21.26 9.78 26.47
N THR A 22 -22.07 10.39 25.60
CA THR A 22 -22.16 10.10 24.17
C THR A 22 -21.08 10.89 23.42
N PRO A 23 -20.29 10.27 22.52
CA PRO A 23 -19.44 11.02 21.61
C PRO A 23 -20.25 11.52 20.41
N HIS A 24 -20.12 12.80 20.09
CA HIS A 24 -20.63 13.42 18.88
C HIS A 24 -19.91 12.87 17.64
N GLY A 25 -20.49 11.85 17.01
CA GLY A 25 -20.18 11.47 15.63
C GLY A 25 -20.92 12.39 14.65
N ASN A 26 -20.22 12.85 13.60
CA ASN A 26 -20.88 13.43 12.44
C ASN A 26 -21.85 12.41 11.84
N ALA A 27 -23.07 12.86 11.54
CA ALA A 27 -24.25 12.05 11.29
C ALA A 27 -24.29 11.31 9.93
N ASP A 28 -23.16 10.86 9.39
CA ASP A 28 -23.15 10.09 8.13
C ASP A 28 -22.17 8.90 8.06
N GLY A 29 -21.45 8.59 9.15
CA GLY A 29 -20.75 7.29 9.32
C GLY A 29 -19.74 6.84 8.24
N THR A 30 -19.51 7.64 7.21
CA THR A 30 -18.66 7.31 6.06
C THR A 30 -17.27 7.84 6.32
N LEU A 31 -16.32 6.92 6.53
CA LEU A 31 -14.90 7.22 6.42
C LEU A 31 -14.64 7.70 4.98
N ARG A 32 -14.28 8.97 4.82
CA ARG A 32 -13.91 9.51 3.51
C ARG A 32 -12.48 9.07 3.21
N PHE A 33 -12.35 8.09 2.34
CA PHE A 33 -11.08 7.72 1.70
C PHE A 33 -10.86 8.61 0.46
N GLY A 34 -9.60 8.83 0.07
CA GLY A 34 -9.25 9.64 -1.11
C GLY A 34 -9.94 9.18 -2.41
N ALA A 35 -10.38 7.93 -2.47
CA ALA A 35 -11.10 7.34 -3.60
C ALA A 35 -12.40 8.10 -3.99
N ASP A 36 -13.11 8.72 -3.04
CA ASP A 36 -14.35 9.46 -3.34
C ASP A 36 -14.09 10.83 -3.98
N LEU A 37 -12.87 11.38 -3.86
CA LEU A 37 -12.49 12.66 -4.48
C LEU A 37 -12.10 12.53 -5.96
N LEU A 38 -11.77 11.32 -6.45
CA LEU A 38 -11.33 11.10 -7.83
C LEU A 38 -12.42 11.35 -8.90
N HIS A 39 -13.69 11.47 -8.51
CA HIS A 39 -14.81 11.66 -9.45
C HIS A 39 -15.04 13.11 -9.92
N SER A 40 -14.16 14.06 -9.59
CA SER A 40 -14.41 15.49 -9.82
C SER A 40 -13.31 16.28 -10.55
N LEU A 41 -12.54 15.64 -11.44
CA LEU A 41 -11.69 16.36 -12.39
C LEU A 41 -12.31 16.39 -13.80
N PRO A 42 -12.59 17.57 -14.38
CA PRO A 42 -13.11 17.66 -15.75
C PRO A 42 -12.01 17.40 -16.78
N SER A 43 -12.31 16.55 -17.77
CA SER A 43 -11.49 16.36 -18.97
C SER A 43 -11.29 17.69 -19.71
N ALA A 44 -10.08 18.22 -19.72
CA ALA A 44 -9.72 19.36 -20.57
C ALA A 44 -9.51 18.88 -22.01
N ALA A 45 -10.49 19.19 -22.88
CA ALA A 45 -10.38 19.01 -24.32
C ALA A 45 -9.30 19.93 -24.90
N GLY A 46 -8.45 19.36 -25.76
CA GLY A 46 -7.33 20.05 -26.36
C GLY A 46 -7.73 21.08 -27.42
N THR A 47 -6.89 22.10 -27.55
CA THR A 47 -6.79 22.92 -28.77
C THR A 47 -5.36 22.86 -29.28
N SER A 48 -5.27 22.49 -30.56
CA SER A 48 -4.06 22.33 -31.35
C SER A 48 -3.52 23.68 -31.81
N ALA A 49 -2.21 23.87 -31.75
CA ALA A 49 -1.51 24.89 -32.53
C ALA A 49 -0.20 24.32 -33.07
N SER A 50 -0.14 24.27 -34.40
CA SER A 50 0.99 23.88 -35.24
C SER A 50 2.12 24.91 -35.16
N GLY A 51 3.39 24.48 -35.22
CA GLY A 51 4.52 25.40 -35.36
C GLY A 51 5.87 24.73 -35.62
N ASN A 52 6.14 24.46 -36.90
CA ASN A 52 7.42 24.41 -37.62
C ASN A 52 8.75 24.09 -36.90
N ASN A 53 9.40 23.08 -37.49
CA ASN A 53 10.85 22.81 -37.49
C ASN A 53 11.65 23.96 -38.15
N PRO A 54 12.96 24.11 -37.89
CA PRO A 54 13.92 23.48 -38.81
C PRO A 54 15.23 22.94 -38.19
N SER A 55 15.62 21.78 -38.72
CA SER A 55 16.97 21.28 -39.07
C SER A 55 18.24 22.02 -38.63
N THR A 56 19.18 21.25 -38.07
CA THR A 56 20.60 21.06 -38.48
C THR A 56 21.08 19.82 -37.69
N GLY A 57 21.72 18.76 -38.20
CA GLY A 57 22.67 18.63 -39.29
C GLY A 57 24.09 18.63 -38.69
N LEU A 58 24.71 17.46 -38.48
CA LEU A 58 26.15 17.19 -38.70
C LEU A 58 26.55 15.73 -38.38
N SER A 59 27.21 15.12 -39.37
CA SER A 59 27.77 13.78 -39.42
C SER A 59 29.14 13.67 -38.72
N GLY A 60 29.55 12.46 -38.31
CA GLY A 60 30.89 12.18 -37.77
C GLY A 60 31.25 10.69 -37.66
N THR A 61 31.61 10.10 -38.79
CA THR A 61 32.46 8.91 -39.08
C THR A 61 33.04 8.01 -37.96
N ALA A 62 32.70 6.71 -38.09
CA ALA A 62 33.55 5.51 -38.23
C ALA A 62 34.90 5.34 -37.49
N GLY A 63 35.04 4.16 -36.86
CA GLY A 63 36.33 3.55 -36.51
C GLY A 63 36.18 2.06 -36.10
N GLN A 64 36.29 1.15 -37.07
CA GLN A 64 36.50 -0.29 -36.84
C GLN A 64 37.98 -0.60 -36.61
N ARG A 65 38.29 -1.54 -35.70
CA ARG A 65 39.52 -2.38 -35.76
C ARG A 65 39.25 -3.81 -35.29
N SER A 66 39.99 -4.71 -35.92
CA SER A 66 39.76 -6.15 -36.07
C SER A 66 40.32 -7.07 -34.98
N ALA A 67 39.87 -8.32 -35.12
CA ALA A 67 40.19 -9.59 -34.48
C ALA A 67 41.67 -10.07 -34.44
N GLY A 68 41.89 -11.05 -33.56
CA GLY A 68 42.92 -12.11 -33.54
C GLY A 68 42.88 -12.78 -32.16
N GLY A 69 42.73 -14.10 -31.92
CA GLY A 69 42.92 -15.30 -32.71
C GLY A 69 44.07 -16.12 -32.11
N ALA A 70 43.80 -17.23 -31.42
CA ALA A 70 44.61 -18.48 -31.42
C ALA A 70 44.14 -19.51 -30.37
N ALA A 71 43.95 -20.74 -30.85
CA ALA A 71 43.77 -21.97 -30.09
C ALA A 71 45.12 -22.67 -29.85
N GLY A 72 45.18 -23.55 -28.84
CA GLY A 72 46.32 -24.45 -28.60
C GLY A 72 45.99 -25.53 -27.56
N SER A 73 46.28 -26.78 -27.91
CA SER A 73 45.83 -28.05 -27.34
C SER A 73 46.79 -28.73 -26.33
N ASN A 74 46.20 -29.45 -25.35
CA ASN A 74 46.55 -30.66 -24.55
C ASN A 74 47.75 -31.58 -24.97
N PRO A 75 48.19 -32.66 -24.23
CA PRO A 75 47.68 -33.34 -23.00
C PRO A 75 48.74 -33.96 -22.00
N SER A 76 48.26 -34.83 -21.06
CA SER A 76 48.90 -35.94 -20.28
C SER A 76 49.50 -35.64 -18.89
N ALA A 77 49.39 -36.48 -17.84
CA ALA A 77 48.66 -37.73 -17.57
C ALA A 77 48.67 -38.05 -16.04
N ALA A 78 47.62 -38.75 -15.59
CA ALA A 78 47.49 -39.79 -14.54
C ALA A 78 48.14 -39.70 -13.13
N SER A 79 47.29 -39.80 -12.08
CA SER A 79 47.34 -40.87 -11.05
C SER A 79 46.08 -40.89 -10.19
N ALA A 80 45.54 -42.09 -9.96
CA ALA A 80 44.33 -42.36 -9.19
C ALA A 80 44.67 -42.97 -7.82
N HIS A 81 43.95 -42.57 -6.77
CA HIS A 81 43.60 -43.42 -5.62
C HIS A 81 42.33 -42.89 -4.92
N PRO A 82 41.54 -43.76 -4.28
CA PRO A 82 40.14 -43.48 -3.94
C PRO A 82 40.00 -42.91 -2.53
N THR A 83 39.28 -41.81 -2.40
CA THR A 83 38.76 -41.35 -1.10
C THR A 83 37.31 -40.94 -1.27
N ALA A 84 36.47 -41.53 -0.43
CA ALA A 84 35.03 -41.41 -0.42
C ALA A 84 34.55 -39.96 -0.61
N SER A 85 33.67 -39.78 -1.59
CA SER A 85 32.87 -38.57 -1.77
C SER A 85 31.91 -38.43 -0.59
N ALA A 86 32.35 -37.80 0.50
CA ALA A 86 31.45 -37.08 1.37
C ALA A 86 30.99 -35.86 0.59
N GLY A 87 29.88 -36.00 -0.15
CA GLY A 87 29.22 -34.84 -0.75
C GLY A 87 28.95 -33.84 0.37
N PRO A 88 29.10 -32.52 0.12
CA PRO A 88 28.55 -31.56 1.05
C PRO A 88 27.06 -31.89 1.14
N SER A 89 26.63 -32.36 2.31
CA SER A 89 25.23 -32.33 2.68
C SER A 89 24.79 -30.90 2.41
N ALA A 90 23.97 -30.71 1.38
CA ALA A 90 23.24 -29.49 1.16
C ALA A 90 22.29 -29.37 2.36
N GLY A 91 22.83 -28.86 3.47
CA GLY A 91 22.01 -28.21 4.47
C GLY A 91 21.31 -27.12 3.70
N ALA A 92 20.01 -27.28 3.48
CA ALA A 92 19.15 -26.20 3.06
C ALA A 92 19.42 -25.07 4.05
N ALA A 93 20.18 -24.06 3.61
CA ALA A 93 20.34 -22.83 4.35
C ALA A 93 18.94 -22.22 4.35
N GLY A 94 18.17 -22.48 5.41
CA GLY A 94 16.86 -21.87 5.58
C GLY A 94 17.05 -20.37 5.47
N GLY A 95 16.50 -19.77 4.41
CA GLY A 95 16.59 -18.34 4.19
C GLY A 95 16.06 -17.58 5.40
N SER A 96 16.49 -16.32 5.56
CA SER A 96 16.11 -15.48 6.71
C SER A 96 14.59 -15.29 6.88
N GLY A 97 13.78 -15.70 5.91
CA GLY A 97 12.34 -15.45 5.86
C GLY A 97 12.01 -13.99 5.53
N LEU A 98 13.00 -13.11 5.44
CA LEU A 98 12.83 -11.71 5.09
C LEU A 98 12.66 -11.56 3.57
N VAL A 99 11.77 -10.67 3.17
CA VAL A 99 11.64 -10.26 1.78
C VAL A 99 12.81 -9.34 1.42
N SER A 100 13.41 -9.58 0.27
CA SER A 100 14.45 -8.74 -0.33
C SER A 100 14.08 -8.43 -1.77
N ARG A 101 14.95 -7.72 -2.50
CA ARG A 101 14.73 -7.43 -3.93
C ARG A 101 15.98 -7.73 -4.75
N ASN A 102 15.77 -8.16 -5.98
CA ASN A 102 16.80 -8.27 -7.00
C ASN A 102 16.26 -7.62 -8.28
N GLY A 103 16.79 -6.44 -8.59
CA GLY A 103 16.25 -5.60 -9.66
C GLY A 103 14.77 -5.30 -9.47
N THR A 104 13.95 -5.66 -10.46
CA THR A 104 12.49 -5.44 -10.47
C THR A 104 11.69 -6.53 -9.78
N SER A 105 12.34 -7.56 -9.24
CA SER A 105 11.67 -8.67 -8.54
C SER A 105 11.83 -8.56 -7.03
N LEU A 106 10.78 -8.89 -6.29
CA LEU A 106 10.90 -9.26 -4.88
C LEU A 106 11.43 -10.70 -4.78
N MET A 107 12.11 -10.98 -3.68
CA MET A 107 12.73 -12.26 -3.41
C MET A 107 12.37 -12.72 -2.00
N LEU A 108 12.02 -13.99 -1.83
CA LEU A 108 11.80 -14.61 -0.53
C LEU A 108 12.60 -15.91 -0.47
N ASN A 109 13.49 -16.02 0.52
CA ASN A 109 14.41 -17.16 0.68
C ASN A 109 15.25 -17.47 -0.58
N GLY A 110 15.63 -16.44 -1.33
CA GLY A 110 16.48 -16.56 -2.52
C GLY A 110 15.73 -16.85 -3.82
N SER A 111 14.42 -17.10 -3.77
CA SER A 111 13.58 -17.28 -4.97
C SER A 111 12.77 -16.03 -5.28
N PRO A 112 12.44 -15.76 -6.57
CA PRO A 112 11.48 -14.72 -6.92
C PRO A 112 10.18 -14.92 -6.15
N TRP A 113 9.64 -13.83 -5.63
CA TRP A 113 8.42 -13.83 -4.85
C TRP A 113 7.45 -12.83 -5.44
N GLN A 114 6.28 -13.33 -5.82
CA GLN A 114 5.12 -12.52 -6.16
C GLN A 114 4.00 -12.83 -5.17
N PHE A 115 3.14 -11.85 -4.91
CA PHE A 115 2.06 -12.03 -3.95
C PHE A 115 0.74 -11.45 -4.40
N ALA A 116 -0.34 -12.08 -3.95
CA ALA A 116 -1.69 -11.53 -4.00
C ALA A 116 -2.23 -11.49 -2.57
N GLY A 117 -3.00 -10.45 -2.25
CA GLY A 117 -3.43 -10.17 -0.88
C GLY A 117 -4.61 -9.24 -0.77
N TYR A 118 -4.88 -8.84 0.46
CA TYR A 118 -5.97 -7.94 0.83
C TYR A 118 -5.48 -6.85 1.76
N ASP A 119 -6.09 -5.68 1.65
CA ASP A 119 -6.11 -4.70 2.73
C ASP A 119 -7.17 -5.09 3.76
N ASP A 120 -6.82 -4.97 5.03
CA ASP A 120 -7.78 -4.96 6.13
C ASP A 120 -7.23 -4.08 7.25
N TYR A 121 -7.61 -2.80 7.23
CA TYR A 121 -7.11 -1.80 8.17
C TYR A 121 -7.52 -2.08 9.64
N ARG A 122 -8.50 -2.96 9.87
CA ARG A 122 -9.07 -3.20 11.20
C ARG A 122 -8.34 -4.29 11.98
N LEU A 123 -7.45 -5.07 11.36
CA LEU A 123 -6.82 -6.23 12.01
C LEU A 123 -6.11 -5.87 13.32
N THR A 124 -5.58 -4.66 13.45
CA THR A 124 -4.89 -4.15 14.65
C THR A 124 -5.83 -3.55 15.70
N SER A 125 -7.10 -3.31 15.38
CA SER A 125 -8.08 -2.79 16.34
C SER A 125 -8.37 -3.84 17.40
N ALA A 126 -8.18 -3.55 18.69
CA ALA A 126 -8.46 -4.52 19.77
C ALA A 126 -9.01 -3.87 21.05
N SER A 127 -9.52 -4.71 21.95
CA SER A 127 -9.99 -4.30 23.28
C SER A 127 -9.36 -5.18 24.37
N PRO A 128 -8.73 -4.60 25.43
CA PRO A 128 -8.46 -3.18 25.60
C PRO A 128 -7.45 -2.67 24.56
N GLY A 129 -7.61 -1.43 24.09
CA GLY A 129 -6.77 -0.86 23.04
C GLY A 129 -7.46 0.23 22.22
N HIS A 130 -6.73 0.79 21.27
CA HIS A 130 -7.31 1.67 20.26
C HIS A 130 -8.14 0.85 19.27
N GLN A 131 -9.30 1.38 18.89
CA GLN A 131 -10.25 0.69 18.04
C GLN A 131 -10.65 1.60 16.90
N CYS A 132 -10.61 1.05 15.69
CA CYS A 132 -11.19 1.64 14.51
C CYS A 132 -11.92 0.58 13.70
N GLY A 133 -13.18 0.85 13.34
CA GLY A 133 -14.04 -0.18 12.72
C GLY A 133 -14.43 -1.32 13.67
N GLY A 134 -14.30 -1.12 14.99
CA GLY A 134 -14.63 -2.11 16.02
C GLY A 134 -13.44 -2.97 16.47
N ALA A 135 -13.47 -3.44 17.72
CA ALA A 135 -12.44 -4.31 18.26
C ALA A 135 -12.46 -5.70 17.60
N GLN A 136 -11.28 -6.19 17.23
CA GLN A 136 -11.03 -7.55 16.79
C GLN A 136 -10.38 -8.33 17.92
N SER A 137 -11.00 -9.44 18.33
CA SER A 137 -10.35 -10.40 19.20
C SER A 137 -9.29 -11.18 18.42
N SER A 138 -8.40 -11.89 19.12
CA SER A 138 -7.45 -12.80 18.45
C SER A 138 -8.14 -13.89 17.63
N ALA A 139 -9.37 -14.29 18.01
CA ALA A 139 -10.17 -15.24 17.26
C ALA A 139 -10.73 -14.62 15.97
N ASP A 140 -11.14 -13.34 16.01
CA ASP A 140 -11.64 -12.62 14.82
C ASP A 140 -10.51 -12.40 13.81
N VAL A 141 -9.33 -11.95 14.26
CA VAL A 141 -8.14 -11.82 13.40
C VAL A 141 -7.76 -13.17 12.80
N ALA A 142 -7.75 -14.23 13.60
CA ALA A 142 -7.48 -15.58 13.13
C ALA A 142 -8.47 -16.05 12.06
N ALA A 143 -9.77 -15.85 12.30
CA ALA A 143 -10.82 -16.22 11.37
C ALA A 143 -10.72 -15.44 10.05
N ALA A 144 -10.53 -14.12 10.11
CA ALA A 144 -10.35 -13.30 8.93
C ALA A 144 -9.17 -13.75 8.08
N LEU A 145 -8.02 -14.03 8.71
CA LEU A 145 -6.83 -14.53 7.99
C LEU A 145 -7.02 -15.94 7.43
N ASP A 146 -7.75 -16.82 8.13
CA ASP A 146 -8.12 -18.14 7.61
C ASP A 146 -9.05 -18.02 6.40
N GLU A 147 -10.05 -17.16 6.44
CA GLU A 147 -10.99 -16.92 5.35
C GLU A 147 -10.27 -16.34 4.13
N ILE A 148 -9.50 -15.27 4.31
CA ILE A 148 -8.65 -14.68 3.27
C ILE A 148 -7.80 -15.77 2.61
N ARG A 149 -7.04 -16.54 3.40
CA ARG A 149 -6.12 -17.55 2.84
C ARG A 149 -6.87 -18.69 2.17
N ASN A 150 -7.89 -19.25 2.80
CA ASN A 150 -8.54 -20.47 2.34
C ASN A 150 -9.46 -20.24 1.14
N ASN A 151 -10.12 -19.08 1.05
CA ASN A 151 -11.04 -18.79 -0.04
C ASN A 151 -10.33 -18.22 -1.28
N SER A 152 -9.22 -17.49 -1.07
CA SER A 152 -8.56 -16.73 -2.13
C SER A 152 -7.11 -17.15 -2.44
N GLY A 153 -6.50 -17.99 -1.60
CA GLY A 153 -5.07 -18.31 -1.72
C GLY A 153 -4.13 -17.15 -1.42
N ALA A 154 -4.64 -16.01 -0.93
CA ALA A 154 -3.83 -14.86 -0.57
C ALA A 154 -2.80 -15.19 0.51
N THR A 155 -1.61 -14.59 0.39
CA THR A 155 -0.47 -14.83 1.29
C THR A 155 0.01 -13.56 1.98
N VAL A 156 -0.59 -12.41 1.68
CA VAL A 156 -0.21 -11.11 2.24
C VAL A 156 -1.43 -10.35 2.69
N VAL A 157 -1.33 -9.68 3.83
CA VAL A 157 -2.28 -8.65 4.25
C VAL A 157 -1.56 -7.32 4.48
N ARG A 158 -2.21 -6.21 4.12
CA ARG A 158 -1.78 -4.86 4.45
C ARG A 158 -2.71 -4.29 5.51
N THR A 159 -2.14 -3.72 6.57
CA THR A 159 -2.92 -3.24 7.73
C THR A 159 -2.17 -2.15 8.50
N TRP A 160 -2.87 -1.45 9.39
CA TRP A 160 -2.40 -0.20 9.99
C TRP A 160 -1.68 -0.43 11.31
N PHE A 161 -0.39 -0.15 11.31
CA PHE A 161 0.51 -0.19 12.46
C PHE A 161 0.88 1.24 12.85
N MET A 162 -0.14 2.07 13.09
CA MET A 162 0.02 3.49 13.42
C MET A 162 0.21 3.66 14.94
N GLN A 163 0.80 4.78 15.36
CA GLN A 163 1.09 5.03 16.77
C GLN A 163 -0.16 5.00 17.67
N ALA A 164 -1.35 5.28 17.12
CA ALA A 164 -2.62 5.15 17.85
C ALA A 164 -2.84 3.75 18.43
N TYR A 165 -2.33 2.71 17.76
CA TYR A 165 -2.53 1.30 18.12
C TYR A 165 -1.43 0.75 19.03
N GLY A 166 -0.26 1.38 19.09
CA GLY A 166 0.86 0.84 19.85
C GLY A 166 2.11 1.68 19.74
N GLY A 167 3.06 1.42 20.64
CA GLY A 167 4.29 2.17 20.76
C GLY A 167 5.19 1.60 21.86
N PRO A 168 6.35 2.22 22.12
CA PRO A 168 7.16 1.83 23.26
C PRO A 168 6.35 1.75 24.56
N GLY A 169 6.40 0.58 25.20
CA GLY A 169 5.62 0.28 26.40
C GLY A 169 4.43 -0.66 26.15
N ASN A 170 3.86 -0.69 24.93
CA ASN A 170 2.84 -1.67 24.57
C ASN A 170 2.73 -1.86 23.05
N TRP A 171 3.10 -3.05 22.58
CA TRP A 171 3.02 -3.47 21.17
C TRP A 171 2.00 -4.58 20.93
N SER A 172 1.14 -4.90 21.91
CA SER A 172 0.30 -6.11 21.88
C SER A 172 -0.67 -6.17 20.70
N GLN A 173 -1.19 -5.02 20.25
CA GLN A 173 -2.06 -4.89 19.07
C GLN A 173 -1.31 -5.06 17.73
N PHE A 174 0.01 -5.14 17.73
CA PHE A 174 0.77 -5.54 16.56
C PHE A 174 1.18 -7.00 16.67
N ASP A 175 1.61 -7.42 17.87
CA ASP A 175 1.98 -8.81 18.17
C ASP A 175 0.85 -9.80 17.84
N HIS A 176 -0.41 -9.45 18.14
CA HIS A 176 -1.53 -10.35 17.85
C HIS A 176 -1.74 -10.58 16.34
N VAL A 177 -1.55 -9.56 15.49
CA VAL A 177 -1.65 -9.68 14.03
C VAL A 177 -0.46 -10.46 13.49
N LEU A 178 0.76 -10.08 13.90
CA LEU A 178 1.98 -10.74 13.43
C LEU A 178 2.02 -12.21 13.83
N SER A 179 1.57 -12.55 15.05
CA SER A 179 1.47 -13.94 15.49
C SER A 179 0.43 -14.73 14.69
N ALA A 180 -0.76 -14.14 14.47
CA ALA A 180 -1.81 -14.78 13.70
C ALA A 180 -1.42 -15.00 12.22
N ALA A 181 -0.74 -14.04 11.59
CA ALA A 181 -0.21 -14.16 10.24
C ALA A 181 0.93 -15.17 10.16
N ALA A 182 1.87 -15.16 11.12
CA ALA A 182 2.97 -16.13 11.19
C ALA A 182 2.46 -17.58 11.25
N ALA A 183 1.43 -17.84 12.07
CA ALA A 183 0.82 -19.16 12.22
C ALA A 183 0.21 -19.70 10.91
N ARG A 184 -0.06 -18.81 9.94
CA ARG A 184 -0.66 -19.13 8.62
C ARG A 184 0.33 -19.05 7.48
N GLY A 185 1.59 -18.73 7.76
CA GLY A 185 2.63 -18.51 6.75
C GLY A 185 2.38 -17.27 5.89
N MET A 186 1.57 -16.32 6.37
CA MET A 186 1.28 -15.07 5.66
C MET A 186 2.29 -13.98 6.00
N LYS A 187 2.43 -12.99 5.11
CA LYS A 187 3.18 -11.76 5.39
C LYS A 187 2.25 -10.59 5.71
N VAL A 188 2.78 -9.61 6.43
CA VAL A 188 2.10 -8.36 6.77
C VAL A 188 2.85 -7.17 6.16
N ILE A 189 2.13 -6.24 5.53
CA ILE A 189 2.63 -4.92 5.15
C ILE A 189 2.08 -3.91 6.18
N PRO A 190 2.85 -3.57 7.22
CA PRO A 190 2.47 -2.58 8.22
C PRO A 190 2.56 -1.15 7.67
N VAL A 191 1.47 -0.39 7.81
CA VAL A 191 1.37 1.02 7.42
C VAL A 191 1.49 1.93 8.65
N LEU A 192 2.41 2.90 8.64
CA LEU A 192 2.84 3.60 9.86
C LEU A 192 2.07 4.91 10.17
N ALA A 193 1.37 5.48 9.20
CA ALA A 193 0.49 6.64 9.35
C ALA A 193 -0.54 6.70 8.23
N ASP A 194 -1.58 7.52 8.38
CA ASP A 194 -2.59 7.76 7.33
C ASP A 194 -2.51 9.19 6.81
N GLN A 195 -2.54 9.38 5.48
CA GLN A 195 -2.60 10.72 4.87
C GLN A 195 -3.84 11.49 5.33
N TRP A 196 -4.97 10.78 5.45
CA TRP A 196 -6.28 11.33 5.80
C TRP A 196 -6.52 11.32 7.31
N ALA A 197 -5.52 10.90 8.10
CA ALA A 197 -5.57 10.68 9.55
C ALA A 197 -6.81 9.90 10.03
N ALA A 198 -7.34 9.01 9.19
CA ALA A 198 -8.34 8.04 9.58
C ALA A 198 -7.78 7.13 10.67
N CYS A 199 -8.59 6.86 11.71
CA CYS A 199 -8.19 6.07 12.86
C CYS A 199 -6.98 6.63 13.65
N GLU A 200 -6.60 7.89 13.41
CA GLU A 200 -5.59 8.57 14.20
C GLU A 200 -6.25 9.66 15.09
N PRO A 201 -5.70 9.96 16.28
CA PRO A 201 -6.09 11.15 17.02
C PRO A 201 -5.84 12.41 16.19
N TRP A 202 -6.78 13.36 16.26
CA TRP A 202 -6.68 14.63 15.55
C TRP A 202 -7.22 15.80 16.38
N PRO A 203 -6.60 17.00 16.32
CA PRO A 203 -7.14 18.20 16.96
C PRO A 203 -8.58 18.50 16.55
N ALA A 204 -9.44 18.72 17.54
CA ALA A 204 -10.82 19.10 17.30
C ALA A 204 -10.90 20.43 16.51
N GLY A 205 -11.80 20.48 15.53
CA GLY A 205 -12.03 21.66 14.71
C GLY A 205 -11.07 21.84 13.52
N GLN A 206 -10.16 20.88 13.28
CA GLN A 206 -9.31 20.84 12.09
C GLN A 206 -9.74 19.69 11.18
N ALA A 207 -9.72 19.91 9.87
CA ALA A 207 -9.90 18.82 8.91
C ALA A 207 -8.68 17.89 8.98
N PRO A 208 -8.88 16.57 9.14
CA PRO A 208 -7.78 15.61 9.23
C PRO A 208 -7.06 15.49 7.89
N TYR A 209 -5.78 15.87 7.85
CA TYR A 209 -4.94 15.80 6.65
C TYR A 209 -3.46 16.07 6.96
N ARG A 210 -2.56 15.22 6.46
CA ARG A 210 -1.10 15.45 6.53
C ARG A 210 -0.68 16.47 5.48
N THR A 211 -0.48 17.72 5.89
CA THR A 211 -0.20 18.82 4.97
C THR A 211 1.24 18.83 4.43
N LEU A 212 1.51 19.67 3.43
CA LEU A 212 2.84 19.99 2.95
C LEU A 212 3.80 20.37 4.10
N ALA A 213 3.34 21.21 5.03
CA ALA A 213 4.13 21.59 6.21
C ALA A 213 4.45 20.38 7.12
N TRP A 214 3.53 19.41 7.22
CA TRP A 214 3.78 18.16 7.93
C TRP A 214 4.92 17.37 7.28
N TYR A 215 4.90 17.19 5.96
CA TYR A 215 5.98 16.51 5.21
C TYR A 215 7.31 17.28 5.23
N GLN A 216 7.29 18.61 5.25
CA GLN A 216 8.50 19.42 5.32
C GLN A 216 9.23 19.27 6.65
N SER A 217 8.49 19.20 7.76
CA SER A 217 9.11 19.11 9.09
C SER A 217 8.20 18.61 10.22
N GLY A 218 6.88 18.73 10.09
CA GLY A 218 5.94 18.40 11.17
C GLY A 218 6.01 16.94 11.64
N TYR A 219 6.40 16.00 10.77
CA TYR A 219 6.63 14.60 11.14
C TYR A 219 7.75 14.39 12.19
N ARG A 220 8.57 15.41 12.46
CA ARG A 220 9.63 15.42 13.48
C ARG A 220 9.17 16.00 14.82
N ALA A 221 7.99 16.59 14.88
CA ALA A 221 7.41 17.11 16.11
C ALA A 221 6.55 16.03 16.78
N VAL A 222 6.47 16.09 18.11
CA VAL A 222 5.45 15.37 18.88
C VAL A 222 4.16 16.17 18.77
N ASP A 223 3.13 15.60 18.15
CA ASP A 223 1.86 16.28 17.88
C ASP A 223 0.70 15.26 17.82
N TYR A 224 -0.53 15.73 17.62
CA TYR A 224 -1.74 14.91 17.45
C TYR A 224 -2.05 14.03 18.66
N GLY A 225 -1.60 14.42 19.86
CA GLY A 225 -1.82 13.64 21.09
C GLY A 225 -0.93 12.40 21.22
N TYR A 226 0.07 12.26 20.36
CA TYR A 226 1.05 11.18 20.44
C TYR A 226 2.17 11.46 21.44
N SER A 227 2.86 10.40 21.85
CA SER A 227 3.99 10.47 22.79
C SER A 227 5.35 10.60 22.08
N LEU A 228 5.41 10.21 20.80
CA LEU A 228 6.59 10.32 19.95
C LEU A 228 6.27 11.14 18.70
N SER A 229 7.31 11.77 18.14
CA SER A 229 7.24 12.21 16.75
C SER A 229 7.03 11.02 15.83
N TYR A 230 6.45 11.23 14.65
CA TYR A 230 6.30 10.15 13.67
C TYR A 230 7.66 9.52 13.32
N ARG A 231 8.70 10.36 13.18
CA ARG A 231 10.07 9.89 12.92
C ARG A 231 10.60 8.98 14.03
N ASP A 232 10.41 9.34 15.29
CA ASP A 232 10.88 8.53 16.43
C ASP A 232 10.04 7.27 16.61
N TYR A 233 8.74 7.34 16.30
CA TYR A 233 7.88 6.17 16.23
C TYR A 233 8.35 5.15 15.18
N ALA A 234 8.63 5.62 13.95
CA ALA A 234 9.16 4.79 12.88
C ALA A 234 10.49 4.13 13.26
N ALA A 235 11.38 4.85 13.95
CA ALA A 235 12.61 4.30 14.49
C ALA A 235 12.34 3.20 15.54
N ALA A 236 11.42 3.45 16.48
CA ALA A 236 11.11 2.55 17.58
C ALA A 236 10.45 1.25 17.10
N ILE A 237 9.46 1.34 16.21
CA ILE A 237 8.77 0.15 15.68
C ILE A 237 9.70 -0.70 14.81
N ALA A 238 10.51 -0.07 13.95
CA ALA A 238 11.52 -0.77 13.17
C ALA A 238 12.54 -1.48 14.07
N ALA A 239 13.07 -0.79 15.08
CA ALA A 239 13.99 -1.40 16.04
C ALA A 239 13.37 -2.60 16.75
N HIS A 240 12.10 -2.50 17.15
CA HIS A 240 11.39 -3.56 17.87
C HIS A 240 11.21 -4.81 16.99
N TYR A 241 10.79 -4.64 15.73
CA TYR A 241 10.43 -5.74 14.84
C TYR A 241 11.47 -6.11 13.76
N ARG A 242 12.67 -5.53 13.80
CA ARG A 242 13.74 -5.71 12.78
C ARG A 242 14.07 -7.14 12.34
N ASN A 243 13.78 -8.14 13.19
CA ASN A 243 14.05 -9.55 12.93
C ASN A 243 12.78 -10.39 12.72
N ASN A 244 11.59 -9.79 12.68
CA ASN A 244 10.35 -10.53 12.53
C ASN A 244 10.05 -10.79 11.04
N PRO A 245 10.27 -12.03 10.54
CA PRO A 245 10.12 -12.32 9.12
C PRO A 245 8.67 -12.29 8.64
N THR A 246 7.69 -12.19 9.52
CA THR A 246 6.28 -12.04 9.14
C THR A 246 6.02 -10.70 8.46
N ILE A 247 6.81 -9.67 8.76
CA ILE A 247 6.72 -8.40 8.04
C ILE A 247 7.34 -8.59 6.64
N ALA A 248 6.59 -8.24 5.60
CA ALA A 248 7.12 -8.20 4.25
C ALA A 248 8.06 -7.00 4.09
N PHE A 249 7.51 -5.81 4.35
CA PHE A 249 8.20 -4.53 4.24
C PHE A 249 7.36 -3.45 4.92
N TRP A 250 8.00 -2.35 5.31
CA TRP A 250 7.32 -1.21 5.94
C TRP A 250 6.71 -0.30 4.88
N GLN A 251 5.49 0.20 5.10
CA GLN A 251 4.92 1.31 4.33
C GLN A 251 4.83 2.56 5.20
N LEU A 252 5.41 3.66 4.73
CA LEU A 252 5.52 4.87 5.54
C LEU A 252 4.16 5.51 5.84
N VAL A 253 3.37 5.84 4.82
CA VAL A 253 2.10 6.58 4.99
C VAL A 253 1.09 6.06 3.99
N ASN A 254 -0.11 5.66 4.43
CA ASN A 254 -1.20 5.36 3.50
C ASN A 254 -1.52 6.58 2.63
N GLU A 255 -1.51 6.42 1.31
CA GLU A 255 -1.90 7.43 0.31
C GLU A 255 -1.13 8.76 0.38
N ALA A 256 0.17 8.72 0.64
CA ALA A 256 1.01 9.91 0.81
C ALA A 256 0.86 10.94 -0.35
N GLU A 257 0.49 12.17 0.00
CA GLU A 257 0.51 13.33 -0.88
C GLU A 257 0.73 14.64 -0.09
N ALA A 258 1.30 15.66 -0.73
CA ALA A 258 1.68 16.90 -0.03
C ALA A 258 0.95 18.13 -0.58
N LEU A 259 -0.23 18.41 -0.02
CA LEU A 259 -1.00 19.66 -0.22
C LEU A 259 -1.09 20.47 1.08
N ASP A 260 -1.43 21.75 1.01
CA ASP A 260 -1.73 22.54 2.23
C ASP A 260 -3.05 22.15 2.91
N GLY A 261 -3.85 21.31 2.25
CA GLY A 261 -5.10 20.75 2.76
C GLY A 261 -5.89 20.09 1.63
N VAL A 262 -6.88 19.27 1.98
CA VAL A 262 -7.75 18.59 1.01
C VAL A 262 -8.35 19.59 0.02
N GLY A 263 -8.14 19.35 -1.28
CA GLY A 263 -8.66 20.20 -2.36
C GLY A 263 -7.93 21.53 -2.57
N SER A 264 -6.82 21.76 -1.85
CA SER A 264 -5.96 22.93 -2.09
C SER A 264 -5.25 22.84 -3.44
N ALA A 265 -4.80 23.98 -3.96
CA ALA A 265 -3.96 24.01 -5.14
C ALA A 265 -2.63 23.28 -4.89
N CYS A 266 -2.12 22.62 -5.92
CA CYS A 266 -0.87 21.87 -5.83
C CYS A 266 0.34 22.73 -6.19
N GLU A 267 1.29 22.85 -5.26
CA GLU A 267 2.65 23.34 -5.50
C GLU A 267 3.58 22.15 -5.79
N ASP A 268 3.47 21.56 -6.98
CA ASP A 268 4.00 20.22 -7.27
C ASP A 268 5.51 20.06 -7.00
N ALA A 269 6.31 21.08 -7.31
CA ALA A 269 7.75 21.07 -7.04
C ALA A 269 8.07 21.09 -5.53
N ALA A 270 7.33 21.87 -4.74
CA ALA A 270 7.49 21.93 -3.28
C ALA A 270 6.99 20.63 -2.63
N ALA A 271 5.87 20.11 -3.12
CA ALA A 271 5.31 18.83 -2.71
C ALA A 271 6.27 17.66 -2.97
N ASN A 272 6.81 17.55 -4.19
CA ASN A 272 7.76 16.51 -4.54
C ASN A 272 9.05 16.60 -3.70
N ALA A 273 9.58 17.81 -3.50
CA ALA A 273 10.76 18.04 -2.66
C ALA A 273 10.50 17.64 -1.20
N ALA A 274 9.33 17.99 -0.65
CA ALA A 274 8.94 17.63 0.71
C ALA A 274 8.79 16.12 0.87
N LEU A 275 8.02 15.46 -0.01
CA LEU A 275 7.84 14.01 -0.02
C LEU A 275 9.17 13.26 -0.15
N ARG A 276 10.05 13.72 -1.04
CA ARG A 276 11.37 13.11 -1.24
C ARG A 276 12.25 13.23 0.01
N SER A 277 12.32 14.42 0.61
CA SER A 277 13.10 14.66 1.83
C SER A 277 12.56 13.85 3.03
N PHE A 278 11.24 13.82 3.19
CA PHE A 278 10.55 12.99 4.17
C PHE A 278 10.87 11.50 3.99
N ALA A 279 10.69 10.99 2.77
CA ALA A 279 10.92 9.58 2.45
C ALA A 279 12.36 9.16 2.73
N ASP A 280 13.35 9.98 2.33
CA ASP A 280 14.76 9.69 2.60
C ASP A 280 15.09 9.74 4.11
N ASP A 281 14.56 10.70 4.88
CA ASP A 281 14.82 10.75 6.32
C ASP A 281 14.18 9.57 7.08
N VAL A 282 12.90 9.28 6.80
CA VAL A 282 12.17 8.25 7.54
C VAL A 282 12.60 6.85 7.11
N ALA A 283 12.76 6.58 5.80
CA ALA A 283 13.35 5.31 5.37
C ALA A 283 14.80 5.17 5.87
N GLY A 284 15.54 6.26 5.95
CA GLY A 284 16.88 6.30 6.54
C GLY A 284 16.88 5.88 8.02
N ILE A 285 16.00 6.45 8.85
CA ILE A 285 15.95 6.10 10.27
C ILE A 285 15.43 4.67 10.50
N ILE A 286 14.49 4.19 9.67
CA ILE A 286 14.08 2.78 9.66
C ILE A 286 15.30 1.91 9.34
N LYS A 287 16.04 2.17 8.24
CA LYS A 287 17.20 1.37 7.82
C LYS A 287 18.34 1.34 8.84
N VAL A 288 18.48 2.36 9.68
CA VAL A 288 19.43 2.37 10.81
C VAL A 288 19.03 1.35 11.88
N ASN A 289 17.72 1.23 12.15
CA ASN A 289 17.17 0.40 13.22
C ASN A 289 16.76 -1.01 12.74
N ASP A 290 16.51 -1.16 11.45
CA ASP A 290 16.08 -2.35 10.74
C ASP A 290 16.74 -2.39 9.36
N ARG A 291 17.85 -3.11 9.26
CA ARG A 291 18.60 -3.27 8.00
C ARG A 291 18.02 -4.38 7.11
N GLY A 292 17.01 -5.10 7.59
CA GLY A 292 16.49 -6.31 6.97
C GLY A 292 15.31 -6.05 6.05
N HIS A 293 14.30 -5.35 6.56
CA HIS A 293 13.06 -5.10 5.79
C HIS A 293 13.24 -4.00 4.75
N LEU A 294 12.52 -4.16 3.63
CA LEU A 294 12.37 -3.14 2.61
C LEU A 294 11.40 -2.04 3.09
N VAL A 295 11.40 -0.89 2.40
CA VAL A 295 10.51 0.24 2.69
C VAL A 295 9.80 0.71 1.42
N SER A 296 8.48 0.88 1.45
CA SER A 296 7.67 1.61 0.46
C SER A 296 7.15 2.92 1.06
N LEU A 297 6.85 3.91 0.22
CA LEU A 297 6.33 5.20 0.69
C LEU A 297 4.83 5.14 1.00
N GLY A 298 4.02 4.56 0.10
CA GLY A 298 2.57 4.55 0.25
C GLY A 298 1.78 5.45 -0.71
N THR A 299 2.25 5.72 -1.93
CA THR A 299 1.60 6.69 -2.84
C THR A 299 0.48 6.06 -3.68
N ILE A 300 -0.63 6.77 -3.87
CA ILE A 300 -1.65 6.39 -4.89
C ILE A 300 -1.04 6.47 -6.31
N ALA A 301 -0.25 7.51 -6.58
CA ALA A 301 0.46 7.76 -7.84
C ALA A 301 -0.40 7.88 -9.11
N THR A 302 -1.68 8.21 -9.00
CA THR A 302 -2.60 8.46 -10.14
C THR A 302 -2.77 9.94 -10.48
N GLY A 303 -1.92 10.81 -9.93
CA GLY A 303 -1.89 12.26 -10.23
C GLY A 303 -1.80 13.17 -9.01
N GLN A 304 -1.57 12.60 -7.82
CA GLN A 304 -1.53 13.32 -6.55
C GLN A 304 -0.35 14.29 -6.49
N CYS A 305 -0.50 15.34 -5.68
CA CYS A 305 0.48 16.41 -5.59
C CYS A 305 1.83 15.90 -5.10
N GLY A 306 2.89 16.23 -5.85
CA GLY A 306 4.25 15.75 -5.64
C GLY A 306 4.55 14.41 -6.32
N THR A 307 3.60 13.82 -7.04
CA THR A 307 3.78 12.60 -7.85
C THR A 307 3.25 12.75 -9.28
N SER A 308 2.76 13.94 -9.65
CA SER A 308 1.98 14.14 -10.86
C SER A 308 2.84 13.96 -12.13
N SER A 309 4.05 14.54 -12.19
CA SER A 309 4.87 14.36 -13.39
C SER A 309 5.63 13.04 -13.43
N THR A 310 6.12 12.68 -14.62
CA THR A 310 7.06 11.56 -14.78
C THR A 310 8.35 11.78 -13.99
N SER A 311 8.89 12.99 -13.99
CA SER A 311 10.10 13.33 -13.22
C SER A 311 9.87 13.23 -11.72
N ASP A 312 8.67 13.58 -11.23
CA ASP A 312 8.38 13.60 -9.80
C ASP A 312 8.33 12.19 -9.22
N PHE A 313 7.61 11.28 -9.87
CA PHE A 313 7.55 9.88 -9.44
C PHE A 313 8.93 9.23 -9.45
N LEU A 314 9.71 9.46 -10.51
CA LEU A 314 11.09 8.96 -10.60
C LEU A 314 11.98 9.57 -9.51
N ASN A 315 11.90 10.88 -9.28
CA ASN A 315 12.70 11.55 -8.25
C ASN A 315 12.38 10.99 -6.86
N LEU A 316 11.10 10.85 -6.54
CA LEU A 316 10.62 10.33 -5.26
C LEU A 316 11.13 8.91 -5.01
N HIS A 317 11.00 8.04 -6.00
CA HIS A 317 11.39 6.64 -5.88
C HIS A 317 12.87 6.37 -6.16
N SER A 318 13.67 7.35 -6.60
CA SER A 318 15.12 7.15 -6.81
C SER A 318 15.93 7.10 -5.51
N GLY A 319 15.36 7.58 -4.40
CA GLY A 319 16.00 7.64 -3.08
C GLY A 319 16.01 6.31 -2.32
N LEU A 320 15.83 6.39 -1.00
CA LEU A 320 15.92 5.25 -0.06
C LEU A 320 14.70 4.32 -0.03
N ILE A 321 13.64 4.64 -0.77
CA ILE A 321 12.50 3.75 -0.99
C ILE A 321 12.95 2.54 -1.81
N ASP A 322 12.62 1.33 -1.37
CA ASP A 322 13.06 0.09 -2.03
C ASP A 322 12.06 -0.43 -3.07
N ILE A 323 10.78 -0.15 -2.86
CA ILE A 323 9.65 -0.68 -3.63
C ILE A 323 8.74 0.48 -3.98
N CYS A 324 8.37 0.62 -5.26
CA CYS A 324 7.35 1.60 -5.65
C CYS A 324 5.95 1.01 -5.44
N GLU A 325 4.95 1.89 -5.37
CA GLU A 325 3.56 1.45 -5.37
C GLU A 325 2.66 2.44 -6.09
N TYR A 326 1.46 1.96 -6.39
CA TYR A 326 0.33 2.75 -6.87
C TYR A 326 -0.97 2.13 -6.33
N HIS A 327 -2.04 2.91 -6.32
CA HIS A 327 -3.39 2.42 -6.06
C HIS A 327 -4.21 2.47 -7.36
N ASP A 328 -5.04 1.46 -7.60
CA ASP A 328 -5.89 1.32 -8.78
C ASP A 328 -7.37 1.31 -8.37
N TYR A 329 -7.96 2.49 -8.34
CA TYR A 329 -9.39 2.72 -8.13
C TYR A 329 -10.15 2.95 -9.44
N PHE A 330 -9.56 2.63 -10.60
CA PHE A 330 -10.25 2.76 -11.88
C PHE A 330 -11.25 1.61 -12.04
N GLY A 331 -12.51 1.94 -12.36
CA GLY A 331 -13.59 0.95 -12.43
C GLY A 331 -13.41 -0.17 -13.47
N ARG A 332 -12.60 0.04 -14.53
CA ARG A 332 -12.39 -0.98 -15.57
C ARG A 332 -11.03 -0.85 -16.26
N GLY A 333 -10.64 -1.88 -16.99
CA GLY A 333 -9.39 -1.94 -17.76
C GLY A 333 -8.25 -2.58 -16.98
N GLY A 334 -7.48 -3.43 -17.65
CA GLY A 334 -6.37 -4.16 -17.06
C GLY A 334 -5.20 -3.28 -16.61
N LEU A 335 -4.78 -2.32 -17.45
CA LEU A 335 -3.75 -1.31 -17.17
C LEU A 335 -4.34 0.10 -17.33
N PRO A 336 -5.21 0.52 -16.38
CA PRO A 336 -5.99 1.74 -16.52
C PRO A 336 -5.18 3.02 -16.27
N GLY A 337 -5.85 4.16 -16.51
CA GLY A 337 -5.29 5.50 -16.41
C GLY A 337 -4.77 6.04 -17.74
N ASP A 338 -4.18 7.22 -17.71
CA ASP A 338 -3.71 7.94 -18.90
C ASP A 338 -2.21 7.74 -19.16
N GLN A 339 -1.70 8.41 -20.19
CA GLN A 339 -0.29 8.35 -20.59
C GLN A 339 0.69 9.06 -19.62
N TRP A 340 0.18 9.71 -18.57
CA TRP A 340 0.98 10.47 -17.59
C TRP A 340 1.01 9.79 -16.24
N HIS A 341 -0.14 9.27 -15.79
CA HIS A 341 -0.38 8.76 -14.45
C HIS A 341 -0.97 7.34 -14.43
N GLY A 342 -1.09 6.69 -15.59
CA GLY A 342 -1.65 5.35 -15.68
C GLY A 342 -0.76 4.26 -15.09
N VAL A 343 -1.36 3.12 -14.80
CA VAL A 343 -0.70 1.97 -14.16
C VAL A 343 0.51 1.51 -14.98
N ALA A 344 0.37 1.38 -16.31
CA ALA A 344 1.49 1.02 -17.18
C ALA A 344 2.66 2.02 -17.12
N VAL A 345 2.35 3.31 -16.94
CA VAL A 345 3.36 4.37 -16.83
C VAL A 345 4.16 4.21 -15.53
N ARG A 346 3.48 3.97 -14.39
CA ARG A 346 4.13 3.77 -13.10
C ARG A 346 4.99 2.51 -13.05
N ILE A 347 4.52 1.43 -13.66
CA ILE A 347 5.29 0.18 -13.78
C ILE A 347 6.59 0.44 -14.55
N ASN A 348 6.50 1.04 -15.74
CA ASN A 348 7.68 1.36 -16.56
C ASN A 348 8.65 2.32 -15.85
N GLN A 349 8.13 3.34 -15.16
CA GLN A 349 8.96 4.27 -14.39
C GLN A 349 9.70 3.55 -13.26
N CYS A 350 9.03 2.73 -12.46
CA CYS A 350 9.69 2.00 -11.37
C CYS A 350 10.72 0.98 -11.88
N HIS A 351 10.39 0.27 -12.97
CA HIS A 351 11.34 -0.65 -13.61
C HIS A 351 12.57 0.07 -14.17
N SER A 352 12.43 1.30 -14.68
CA SER A 352 13.57 2.12 -15.10
C SER A 352 14.53 2.48 -13.96
N LEU A 353 14.04 2.46 -12.71
CA LEU A 353 14.84 2.61 -11.49
C LEU A 353 15.41 1.29 -10.98
N ASN A 354 15.16 0.17 -11.67
CA ASN A 354 15.51 -1.18 -11.26
C ASN A 354 14.96 -1.54 -9.87
N LYS A 355 13.68 -1.19 -9.65
CA LYS A 355 12.94 -1.44 -8.40
C LYS A 355 11.65 -2.24 -8.69
N PRO A 356 11.23 -3.11 -7.76
CA PRO A 356 9.92 -3.75 -7.82
C PRO A 356 8.80 -2.73 -7.57
N ILE A 357 7.62 -3.04 -8.10
CA ILE A 357 6.40 -2.25 -7.91
C ILE A 357 5.23 -3.17 -7.59
N PHE A 358 4.30 -2.74 -6.74
CA PHE A 358 3.07 -3.47 -6.44
C PHE A 358 1.85 -2.55 -6.48
N ALA A 359 0.66 -3.14 -6.70
CA ALA A 359 -0.60 -2.44 -6.51
C ALA A 359 -0.95 -2.49 -5.01
N GLY A 360 -0.81 -1.35 -4.34
CA GLY A 360 -0.98 -1.19 -2.90
C GLY A 360 -2.43 -1.28 -2.46
N GLU A 361 -3.35 -0.84 -3.31
CA GLU A 361 -4.79 -1.00 -3.16
C GLU A 361 -5.41 -1.12 -4.56
N VAL A 362 -6.33 -2.07 -4.74
CA VAL A 362 -7.16 -2.17 -5.93
C VAL A 362 -8.61 -2.25 -5.52
N GLY A 363 -9.35 -1.19 -5.81
CA GLY A 363 -10.75 -1.03 -5.43
C GLY A 363 -11.69 -1.23 -6.62
N LEU A 364 -12.60 -2.20 -6.52
CA LEU A 364 -13.72 -2.35 -7.45
C LEU A 364 -15.02 -2.42 -6.65
N GLN A 365 -15.94 -1.52 -6.99
CA GLN A 365 -17.23 -1.45 -6.29
C GLN A 365 -18.09 -2.70 -6.57
N ALA A 366 -18.77 -3.21 -5.55
CA ALA A 366 -19.62 -4.39 -5.62
C ALA A 366 -20.87 -4.18 -6.49
N SER A 367 -21.29 -2.92 -6.69
CA SER A 367 -22.38 -2.56 -7.59
C SER A 367 -21.95 -2.21 -9.02
N ILE A 368 -20.69 -2.46 -9.39
CA ILE A 368 -20.18 -2.07 -10.70
C ILE A 368 -20.92 -2.77 -11.84
N ALA A 369 -21.29 -1.99 -12.86
CA ALA A 369 -21.93 -2.46 -14.08
C ALA A 369 -20.92 -2.76 -15.19
N ALA A 370 -21.38 -3.38 -16.28
CA ALA A 370 -20.52 -3.77 -17.40
C ALA A 370 -19.85 -2.60 -18.12
N ASP A 371 -20.42 -1.39 -18.04
CA ASP A 371 -19.81 -0.17 -18.56
C ASP A 371 -18.84 0.50 -17.57
N GLY A 372 -18.66 -0.06 -16.37
CA GLY A 372 -17.83 0.49 -15.30
C GLY A 372 -18.53 1.53 -14.43
N SER A 373 -19.80 1.85 -14.69
CA SER A 373 -20.60 2.72 -13.82
C SER A 373 -20.90 2.04 -12.48
N THR A 374 -21.10 2.84 -11.43
CA THR A 374 -21.37 2.40 -10.07
C THR A 374 -22.60 3.11 -9.49
N GLY A 375 -22.95 2.82 -8.23
CA GLY A 375 -24.10 3.43 -7.55
C GLY A 375 -25.44 2.68 -7.74
N GLY A 376 -25.45 1.59 -8.51
CA GLY A 376 -26.57 0.67 -8.61
C GLY A 376 -26.70 -0.28 -7.40
N PRO A 377 -27.70 -1.19 -7.39
CA PRO A 377 -27.81 -2.22 -6.36
C PRO A 377 -26.69 -3.26 -6.48
N VAL A 378 -26.24 -3.80 -5.35
CA VAL A 378 -25.34 -4.97 -5.32
C VAL A 378 -26.18 -6.21 -5.63
N THR A 379 -25.83 -6.92 -6.69
CA THR A 379 -26.52 -8.12 -7.17
C THR A 379 -25.50 -9.21 -7.52
N ALA A 380 -25.94 -10.46 -7.65
CA ALA A 380 -25.06 -11.53 -8.13
C ALA A 380 -24.40 -11.18 -9.49
N ALA A 381 -25.11 -10.44 -10.36
CA ALA A 381 -24.58 -10.00 -11.64
C ALA A 381 -23.48 -8.93 -11.49
N SER A 382 -23.67 -7.94 -10.60
CA SER A 382 -22.65 -6.91 -10.35
C SER A 382 -21.41 -7.49 -9.65
N LEU A 383 -21.58 -8.46 -8.74
CA LEU A 383 -20.46 -9.19 -8.13
C LEU A 383 -19.68 -10.05 -9.15
N ALA A 384 -20.38 -10.73 -10.06
CA ALA A 384 -19.75 -11.46 -11.15
C ALA A 384 -18.99 -10.50 -12.11
N GLN A 385 -19.56 -9.32 -12.37
CA GLN A 385 -18.91 -8.28 -13.18
C GLN A 385 -17.64 -7.76 -12.50
N ARG A 386 -17.72 -7.46 -11.20
CA ARG A 386 -16.55 -7.09 -10.38
C ARG A 386 -15.45 -8.13 -10.49
N ALA A 387 -15.75 -9.41 -10.34
CA ALA A 387 -14.78 -10.49 -10.47
C ALA A 387 -14.17 -10.58 -11.88
N SER A 388 -14.96 -10.32 -12.94
CA SER A 388 -14.45 -10.26 -14.30
C SER A 388 -13.44 -9.13 -14.50
N PHE A 389 -13.72 -7.92 -13.98
CA PHE A 389 -12.78 -6.80 -14.06
C PHE A 389 -11.54 -7.01 -13.19
N LEU A 390 -11.69 -7.60 -12.01
CA LEU A 390 -10.56 -7.97 -11.17
C LEU A 390 -9.63 -8.95 -11.90
N LYS A 391 -10.20 -9.97 -12.57
CA LYS A 391 -9.42 -10.92 -13.37
C LYS A 391 -8.62 -10.23 -14.47
N GLU A 392 -9.23 -9.28 -15.18
CA GLU A 392 -8.55 -8.49 -16.22
C GLU A 392 -7.37 -7.70 -15.64
N LYS A 393 -7.58 -7.00 -14.52
CA LYS A 393 -6.54 -6.26 -13.80
C LYS A 393 -5.39 -7.16 -13.35
N LEU A 394 -5.69 -8.25 -12.65
CA LEU A 394 -4.68 -9.20 -12.19
C LEU A 394 -3.83 -9.72 -13.35
N GLN A 395 -4.47 -10.20 -14.43
CA GLN A 395 -3.76 -10.75 -15.58
C GLN A 395 -2.88 -9.70 -16.27
N ALA A 396 -3.40 -8.50 -16.50
CA ALA A 396 -2.67 -7.46 -17.20
C ALA A 396 -1.53 -6.87 -16.36
N GLN A 397 -1.75 -6.65 -15.06
CA GLN A 397 -0.75 -6.03 -14.18
C GLN A 397 0.38 -7.00 -13.83
N PHE A 398 0.08 -8.26 -13.48
CA PHE A 398 1.14 -9.27 -13.35
C PHE A 398 1.86 -9.53 -14.67
N GLY A 399 1.13 -9.53 -15.80
CA GLY A 399 1.74 -9.61 -17.13
C GLY A 399 2.66 -8.43 -17.47
N ALA A 400 2.41 -7.25 -16.89
CA ALA A 400 3.27 -6.08 -16.98
C ALA A 400 4.45 -6.09 -15.97
N GLY A 401 4.51 -7.07 -15.07
CA GLY A 401 5.66 -7.29 -14.18
C GLY A 401 5.58 -6.61 -12.82
N ILE A 402 4.38 -6.44 -12.25
CA ILE A 402 4.26 -6.10 -10.82
C ILE A 402 4.71 -7.28 -9.94
N ALA A 403 5.19 -6.97 -8.75
CA ALA A 403 5.61 -7.92 -7.73
C ALA A 403 4.46 -8.33 -6.80
N GLY A 404 3.39 -7.53 -6.69
CA GLY A 404 2.23 -7.92 -5.91
C GLY A 404 0.99 -7.08 -6.13
N PHE A 405 -0.13 -7.57 -5.62
CA PHE A 405 -1.47 -7.00 -5.84
C PHE A 405 -2.34 -7.16 -4.59
N LEU A 406 -2.86 -6.07 -4.05
CA LEU A 406 -3.72 -6.06 -2.88
C LEU A 406 -5.11 -5.56 -3.22
N ILE A 407 -6.15 -6.28 -2.80
CA ILE A 407 -7.53 -5.85 -2.95
C ILE A 407 -7.92 -4.95 -1.78
N TRP A 408 -8.44 -3.77 -2.08
CA TRP A 408 -9.18 -2.96 -1.11
C TRP A 408 -10.67 -3.33 -1.16
N GLN A 409 -11.26 -3.94 -0.14
CA GLN A 409 -10.63 -4.44 1.10
C GLN A 409 -11.37 -5.70 1.59
N TYR A 410 -10.75 -6.51 2.46
CA TYR A 410 -11.46 -7.61 3.09
C TYR A 410 -12.43 -7.10 4.17
N ALA A 411 -13.59 -7.74 4.31
CA ALA A 411 -14.42 -7.58 5.50
C ALA A 411 -15.23 -8.83 5.83
N ALA A 412 -15.17 -9.25 7.10
CA ALA A 412 -16.10 -10.19 7.67
C ALA A 412 -17.38 -9.48 8.14
N GLY A 413 -18.54 -10.08 7.88
CA GLY A 413 -19.84 -9.53 8.32
C GLY A 413 -20.55 -8.66 7.28
N PRO A 414 -21.62 -7.94 7.67
CA PRO A 414 -22.44 -7.14 6.75
C PRO A 414 -21.64 -6.04 6.08
N ARG A 415 -22.04 -5.73 4.84
CA ARG A 415 -21.36 -4.74 4.02
C ARG A 415 -21.56 -3.34 4.59
N THR A 416 -20.48 -2.64 4.88
CA THR A 416 -20.47 -1.24 5.36
C THR A 416 -20.07 -0.25 4.27
N ASP A 417 -19.36 -0.72 3.23
CA ASP A 417 -19.04 0.07 2.05
C ASP A 417 -19.13 -0.74 0.75
N ASN A 418 -19.04 -0.08 -0.40
CA ASN A 418 -19.20 -0.74 -1.70
C ASN A 418 -17.92 -1.44 -2.19
N TYR A 419 -16.77 -1.30 -1.53
CA TYR A 419 -15.50 -1.92 -1.93
C TYR A 419 -15.25 -3.26 -1.25
N GLU A 420 -15.80 -3.50 -0.06
CA GLU A 420 -15.54 -4.71 0.72
C GLU A 420 -15.69 -6.01 -0.10
N VAL A 421 -14.79 -6.94 0.10
CA VAL A 421 -14.85 -8.32 -0.37
C VAL A 421 -15.15 -9.18 0.84
N GLN A 422 -16.27 -9.89 0.76
CA GLN A 422 -16.81 -10.72 1.83
C GLN A 422 -16.67 -12.19 1.45
N PRO A 423 -16.73 -13.11 2.43
CA PRO A 423 -16.82 -14.54 2.14
C PRO A 423 -17.94 -14.87 1.15
N GLY A 424 -17.61 -15.62 0.10
CA GLY A 424 -18.51 -15.99 -0.99
C GLY A 424 -18.54 -15.02 -2.16
N ASP A 425 -17.75 -13.95 -2.12
CA ASP A 425 -17.61 -13.07 -3.27
C ASP A 425 -16.87 -13.76 -4.43
N PRO A 426 -17.35 -13.68 -5.69
CA PRO A 426 -16.69 -14.31 -6.82
C PRO A 426 -15.24 -13.84 -7.07
N THR A 427 -14.81 -12.70 -6.51
CA THR A 427 -13.42 -12.24 -6.55
C THR A 427 -12.46 -13.18 -5.80
N GLU A 428 -12.90 -13.85 -4.72
CA GLU A 428 -12.06 -14.82 -4.00
C GLU A 428 -11.64 -15.97 -4.92
N ALA A 429 -12.57 -16.48 -5.73
CA ALA A 429 -12.28 -17.54 -6.71
C ALA A 429 -11.35 -17.10 -7.84
N VAL A 430 -11.33 -15.80 -8.18
CA VAL A 430 -10.37 -15.23 -9.14
C VAL A 430 -8.98 -15.19 -8.53
N MET A 431 -8.87 -14.69 -7.29
CA MET A 431 -7.63 -14.65 -6.53
C MET A 431 -7.03 -16.06 -6.34
N ALA A 432 -7.86 -17.06 -6.00
CA ALA A 432 -7.40 -18.43 -5.80
C ALA A 432 -6.73 -19.03 -7.05
N ARG A 433 -7.23 -18.70 -8.25
CA ARG A 433 -6.63 -19.13 -9.52
C ARG A 433 -5.29 -18.44 -9.78
N VAL A 434 -5.17 -17.17 -9.40
CA VAL A 434 -3.92 -16.42 -9.52
C VAL A 434 -2.90 -16.97 -8.53
N ALA A 435 -3.26 -17.21 -7.27
CA ALA A 435 -2.37 -17.78 -6.26
C ALA A 435 -1.73 -19.10 -6.71
N VAL A 436 -2.51 -20.03 -7.29
CA VAL A 436 -1.98 -21.28 -7.87
C VAL A 436 -0.97 -21.01 -9.00
N THR A 437 -1.17 -19.96 -9.79
CA THR A 437 -0.26 -19.58 -10.88
C THR A 437 1.04 -18.96 -10.34
N LEU A 438 0.95 -18.18 -9.27
CA LEU A 438 2.12 -17.59 -8.60
C LEU A 438 2.97 -18.67 -7.91
N ASP A 439 2.34 -19.66 -7.27
CA ASP A 439 3.01 -20.80 -6.64
C ASP A 439 3.59 -21.79 -7.67
N GLY A 440 3.01 -21.85 -8.88
CA GLY A 440 3.40 -22.75 -9.96
C GLY A 440 4.80 -22.50 -10.58
N TRP A 441 5.54 -21.50 -10.12
CA TRP A 441 6.94 -21.23 -10.49
C TRP A 441 7.96 -21.76 -9.45
N LEU A 442 7.50 -22.37 -8.36
CA LEU A 442 8.34 -22.97 -7.31
C LEU A 442 8.27 -24.51 -7.26
N GLY A 443 7.89 -25.14 -8.37
CA GLY A 443 7.93 -26.61 -8.55
C GLY A 443 9.23 -27.09 -9.18
#